data_AF-A0A0F6HDC4-F1
#
_entry.id   AF-A0A0F6HDC4-F1
#
_cell.length_a   1.000
_cell.length_b   1.000
_cell.length_c   1.000
_cell.angle_alpha   90.00
_cell.angle_beta   90.00
_cell.angle_gamma   90.00
#
_symmetry.space_group_name_H-M   'P 1'
#
loop_
_entity.id
_entity.type
_entity.pdbx_description
1 polymer ?
#
loop_
_entity_poly.entity_id
_entity_poly.type
_entity_poly.pdbx_seq_one_letter_code
_entity_poly.pdbx_strand_id
1 'polypeptide(L)'
;MNQLPFPGNEVNSEHILYKKIDFIIENIKKNTYRTEINRELAIQFLEKPRYYLLSVHPILTFKNKIFDVHQKEIQSFIMENFNTDQMEGKDIIILDKKLTPILVGNHDGQIFLIN
;
A
#
# COMPACT_ATOMS: atom_id res chain seq x y z
N MET A 1 21.80 2.53 2.39
CA MET A 1 20.80 2.73 3.45
C MET A 1 20.02 1.42 3.57
N ASN A 2 19.87 0.87 4.78
CA ASN A 2 19.00 -0.28 5.00
C ASN A 2 17.57 0.20 4.74
N GLN A 3 16.96 -0.22 3.62
CA GLN A 3 15.52 -0.03 3.43
C GLN A 3 14.82 -0.60 4.65
N LEU A 4 14.11 0.24 5.41
CA LEU A 4 13.29 -0.24 6.51
C LEU A 4 12.35 -1.31 5.95
N PRO A 5 12.21 -2.47 6.64
CA PRO A 5 11.26 -3.49 6.23
C PRO A 5 9.85 -2.89 6.18
N PHE A 6 9.00 -3.43 5.32
CA PHE A 6 7.57 -3.09 5.34
C PHE A 6 7.00 -3.35 6.74
N PRO A 7 6.08 -2.50 7.23
CA PRO A 7 5.54 -2.61 8.57
C PRO A 7 4.65 -3.83 8.73
N GLY A 8 4.44 -4.25 9.98
CA GLY A 8 3.60 -5.39 10.33
C GLY A 8 4.21 -6.75 10.01
N ASN A 9 3.35 -7.77 9.97
CA ASN A 9 3.77 -9.16 9.77
C ASN A 9 3.43 -9.63 8.36
N GLU A 10 4.40 -10.21 7.66
CA GLU A 10 4.17 -10.83 6.36
C GLU A 10 3.15 -11.98 6.50
N VAL A 11 2.09 -11.92 5.72
CA VAL A 11 1.09 -12.97 5.62
C VAL A 11 1.70 -14.13 4.83
N ASN A 12 1.54 -15.35 5.33
CA ASN A 12 2.02 -16.57 4.65
C ASN A 12 1.58 -16.58 3.17
N SER A 13 2.52 -16.81 2.27
CA SER A 13 2.30 -16.82 0.81
C SER A 13 1.28 -17.88 0.33
N GLU A 14 1.02 -18.92 1.12
CA GLU A 14 0.00 -19.95 0.85
C GLU A 14 -1.41 -19.49 1.24
N HIS A 15 -1.54 -18.34 1.90
CA HIS A 15 -2.82 -17.83 2.36
C HIS A 15 -3.72 -17.46 1.18
N ILE A 16 -5.03 -17.70 1.33
CA ILE A 16 -6.04 -17.51 0.27
C ILE A 16 -6.06 -16.07 -0.30
N LEU A 17 -5.59 -15.09 0.46
CA LEU A 17 -5.47 -13.69 0.04
C LEU A 17 -4.57 -13.53 -1.18
N TYR A 18 -3.50 -14.32 -1.29
CA TYR A 18 -2.59 -14.25 -2.44
C TYR A 18 -3.28 -14.59 -3.76
N LYS A 19 -4.34 -15.42 -3.73
CA LYS A 19 -5.15 -15.73 -4.93
C LYS A 19 -6.00 -14.54 -5.42
N LYS A 20 -6.14 -13.49 -4.61
CA LYS A 20 -6.94 -12.30 -4.93
C LYS A 20 -6.10 -11.12 -5.40
N ILE A 21 -4.77 -11.19 -5.31
CA ILE A 21 -3.86 -10.08 -5.60
C ILE A 21 -4.01 -9.62 -7.05
N ASP A 22 -3.96 -10.54 -8.01
CA ASP A 22 -4.00 -10.18 -9.44
C ASP A 22 -5.28 -9.42 -9.78
N PHE A 23 -6.42 -9.89 -9.27
CA PHE A 23 -7.71 -9.21 -9.43
C PHE A 23 -7.72 -7.80 -8.82
N ILE A 24 -7.15 -7.62 -7.62
CA ILE A 24 -7.05 -6.31 -6.96
C ILE A 24 -6.19 -5.36 -7.79
N ILE A 25 -5.01 -5.81 -8.24
CA ILE A 25 -4.08 -5.00 -9.05
C ILE A 25 -4.72 -4.62 -10.39
N GLU A 26 -5.39 -5.56 -11.06
CA GLU A 26 -6.09 -5.27 -12.31
C GLU A 26 -7.19 -4.23 -12.12
N ASN A 27 -7.97 -4.33 -11.04
CA ASN A 27 -9.03 -3.35 -10.75
C ASN A 27 -8.46 -1.97 -10.48
N ILE A 28 -7.35 -1.86 -9.73
CA ILE A 28 -6.66 -0.58 -9.53
C ILE A 28 -6.15 0.00 -10.84
N LYS A 29 -5.55 -0.82 -11.72
CA LYS A 29 -5.07 -0.37 -13.03
C LYS A 29 -6.20 0.12 -13.93
N LYS A 30 -7.39 -0.48 -13.83
CA LYS A 30 -8.59 -0.07 -14.57
C LYS A 30 -9.30 1.13 -13.93
N ASN A 31 -9.07 1.41 -12.65
CA ASN A 31 -9.71 2.53 -11.97
C ASN A 31 -9.07 3.86 -12.41
N THR A 32 -9.83 4.64 -13.17
CA THR A 32 -9.42 5.97 -13.65
C THR A 32 -9.70 7.08 -12.62
N TYR A 33 -10.52 6.80 -11.59
CA TYR A 33 -10.95 7.77 -10.59
C TYR A 33 -10.08 7.67 -9.34
N ARG A 34 -8.87 8.21 -9.44
CA ARG A 34 -7.94 8.35 -8.32
C ARG A 34 -7.63 9.81 -8.08
N THR A 35 -7.56 10.20 -6.81
CA THR A 35 -7.24 11.57 -6.40
C THR A 35 -5.89 11.57 -5.71
N GLU A 36 -4.92 12.31 -6.25
CA GLU A 36 -3.65 12.52 -5.57
C GLU A 36 -3.87 13.34 -4.30
N ILE A 37 -3.32 12.87 -3.18
CA ILE A 37 -3.46 13.50 -1.87
C ILE A 37 -2.11 13.55 -1.14
N ASN A 38 -1.98 14.49 -0.21
CA ASN A 38 -0.80 14.55 0.64
C ASN A 38 -0.83 13.48 1.76
N ARG A 39 0.31 13.31 2.43
CA ARG A 39 0.48 12.33 3.50
C ARG A 39 -0.44 12.58 4.70
N GLU A 40 -0.65 13.85 5.10
CA GLU A 40 -1.51 14.14 6.24
C GLU A 40 -2.96 13.71 5.97
N LEU A 41 -3.47 13.99 4.78
CA LEU A 41 -4.81 13.59 4.39
C LEU A 41 -4.91 12.07 4.22
N ALA A 42 -3.88 11.41 3.69
CA ALA A 42 -3.84 9.96 3.57
C ALA A 42 -4.02 9.26 4.93
N ILE A 43 -3.37 9.79 5.97
CA ILE A 43 -3.48 9.27 7.35
C ILE A 43 -4.91 9.39 7.89
N GLN A 44 -5.65 10.44 7.53
CA GLN A 44 -7.03 10.65 7.98
C GLN A 44 -7.98 9.57 7.43
N PHE A 45 -7.74 9.07 6.22
CA PHE A 45 -8.54 7.98 5.62
C PHE A 45 -8.28 6.61 6.24
N LEU A 46 -7.27 6.49 7.12
CA LEU A 46 -6.96 5.25 7.81
C LEU A 46 -7.72 5.13 9.13
N GLU A 47 -9.05 5.04 9.15
CA GLU A 47 -9.87 5.03 10.38
C GLU A 47 -9.94 3.68 11.14
N LYS A 48 -9.75 2.56 10.45
CA LYS A 48 -9.79 1.18 11.00
C LYS A 48 -8.50 0.81 11.74
N PRO A 49 -8.55 -0.12 12.71
CA PRO A 49 -7.38 -0.48 13.53
C PRO A 49 -6.33 -1.32 12.78
N ARG A 50 -6.73 -2.08 11.75
CA ARG A 50 -5.83 -2.95 10.99
C ARG A 50 -6.16 -2.93 9.50
N TYR A 51 -5.12 -3.11 8.70
CA TYR A 51 -5.17 -3.13 7.24
C TYR A 51 -4.35 -4.28 6.68
N TYR A 52 -4.49 -4.50 5.38
CA TYR A 52 -3.48 -5.20 4.60
C TYR A 52 -2.67 -4.20 3.79
N LEU A 53 -1.35 -4.33 3.84
CA LEU A 53 -0.43 -3.59 3.00
C LEU A 53 0.11 -4.54 1.95
N LEU A 54 -0.21 -4.28 0.69
CA LEU A 54 0.31 -5.03 -0.45
C LEU A 54 1.51 -4.28 -1.01
N SER A 55 2.70 -4.85 -0.86
CA SER A 55 3.90 -4.42 -1.56
C SER A 55 3.86 -4.98 -2.98
N VAL A 56 3.88 -4.07 -3.97
CA VAL A 56 3.89 -4.42 -5.38
C VAL A 56 5.32 -4.33 -5.88
N HIS A 57 5.88 -5.44 -6.33
CA HIS A 57 7.25 -5.45 -6.79
C HIS A 57 7.31 -5.00 -8.27
N PRO A 58 8.19 -4.06 -8.65
CA PRO A 58 8.27 -3.58 -10.03
C PRO A 58 8.80 -4.65 -11.00
N ILE A 59 9.65 -5.55 -10.49
CA ILE A 59 10.21 -6.67 -11.26
C ILE A 59 9.30 -7.89 -11.09
N LEU A 60 8.67 -8.34 -12.18
CA LEU A 60 7.71 -9.46 -12.23
C LEU A 60 8.24 -10.81 -11.72
N THR A 61 9.57 -10.97 -11.60
CA THR A 61 10.20 -12.19 -11.08
C THR A 61 10.13 -12.30 -9.57
N PHE A 62 9.85 -11.20 -8.86
CA PHE A 62 9.65 -11.20 -7.42
C PHE A 62 8.15 -11.17 -7.10
N LYS A 63 7.75 -11.94 -6.11
CA LYS A 63 6.34 -12.03 -5.70
C LYS A 63 5.94 -10.80 -4.91
N ASN A 64 4.75 -10.29 -5.20
CA ASN A 64 4.07 -9.32 -4.34
C ASN A 64 3.96 -9.89 -2.92
N LYS A 65 4.01 -9.04 -1.91
CA LYS A 65 3.92 -9.43 -0.50
C LYS A 65 2.77 -8.73 0.18
N ILE A 66 2.04 -9.47 1.02
CA ILE A 66 0.98 -8.90 1.86
C ILE A 66 1.46 -8.86 3.29
N PHE A 67 1.27 -7.72 3.96
CA PHE A 67 1.52 -7.55 5.38
C PHE A 67 0.21 -7.26 6.12
N ASP A 68 0.03 -7.88 7.28
CA ASP A 68 -1.02 -7.52 8.23
C ASP A 68 -0.47 -6.47 9.20
N VAL A 69 -1.00 -5.25 9.10
CA VAL A 69 -0.40 -4.08 9.73
C VAL A 69 -1.41 -3.34 10.60
N HIS A 70 -0.97 -2.84 11.74
CA HIS A 70 -1.76 -1.96 12.59
C HIS A 70 -1.79 -0.52 12.02
N GLN A 71 -2.88 0.20 12.24
CA GLN A 71 -3.09 1.57 11.78
C GLN A 71 -1.89 2.48 12.05
N LYS A 72 -1.42 2.53 13.29
CA LYS A 72 -0.27 3.36 13.71
C LYS A 72 1.01 3.06 12.93
N GLU A 73 1.28 1.80 12.62
CA GLU A 73 2.49 1.41 11.89
C GLU A 73 2.41 1.86 10.43
N ILE A 74 1.24 1.76 9.78
CA ILE A 74 1.04 2.29 8.42
C ILE A 74 1.17 3.82 8.42
N GLN A 75 0.62 4.51 9.43
CA GLN A 75 0.73 5.97 9.52
C GLN A 75 2.19 6.43 9.60
N SER A 76 2.99 5.81 10.48
CA SER A 76 4.43 6.06 10.54
C SER A 76 5.12 5.76 9.22
N PHE A 77 4.80 4.62 8.60
CA PHE A 77 5.38 4.23 7.32
C PHE A 77 5.09 5.23 6.20
N ILE A 78 3.86 5.74 6.08
CA ILE A 78 3.48 6.77 5.12
C ILE A 78 4.28 8.06 5.35
N MET A 79 4.43 8.49 6.60
CA MET A 79 5.18 9.71 6.92
C MET A 79 6.66 9.60 6.54
N GLU A 80 7.25 8.43 6.75
CA GLU A 80 8.68 8.20 6.58
C GLU A 80 9.11 7.84 5.14
N ASN A 81 8.23 7.24 4.33
CA ASN A 81 8.62 6.60 3.07
C ASN A 81 8.03 7.25 1.80
N PHE A 82 7.29 8.35 1.92
CA PHE A 82 6.72 9.06 0.77
C PHE A 82 7.14 10.52 0.79
N ASN A 83 7.85 10.97 -0.23
CA ASN A 83 8.30 12.35 -0.37
C ASN A 83 8.38 12.70 -1.85
N THR A 84 7.40 13.46 -2.34
CA THR A 84 7.32 13.89 -3.74
C THR A 84 8.49 14.80 -4.13
N ASP A 85 8.97 15.65 -3.22
CA ASP A 85 10.07 16.58 -3.49
C ASP A 85 11.40 15.84 -3.70
N GLN A 86 11.56 14.68 -3.05
CA GLN A 86 12.74 13.82 -3.16
C GLN A 86 12.56 12.67 -4.16
N MET A 87 11.37 12.54 -4.76
CA MET A 87 10.97 11.39 -5.58
C MET A 87 11.24 10.06 -4.87
N GLU A 88 10.98 10.01 -3.57
CA GLU A 88 11.18 8.84 -2.74
C GLU A 88 9.83 8.26 -2.34
N GLY A 89 9.58 7.01 -2.76
CA GLY A 89 8.32 6.34 -2.55
C GLY A 89 8.43 4.83 -2.62
N LYS A 90 7.28 4.16 -2.46
CA LYS A 90 7.17 2.70 -2.57
C LYS A 90 5.88 2.34 -3.28
N ASP A 91 5.97 1.40 -4.23
CA ASP A 91 4.80 0.86 -4.91
C ASP A 91 4.01 -0.04 -3.95
N ILE A 92 2.90 0.50 -3.44
CA ILE A 92 2.06 -0.16 -2.44
C ILE A 92 0.57 0.02 -2.74
N ILE A 93 -0.24 -0.89 -2.19
CA ILE A 93 -1.68 -0.75 -2.10
C ILE A 93 -2.10 -1.00 -0.65
N ILE A 94 -2.81 -0.04 -0.05
CA ILE A 94 -3.38 -0.20 1.29
C ILE A 94 -4.84 -0.62 1.14
N LEU A 95 -5.17 -1.75 1.75
CA LEU A 95 -6.45 -2.41 1.67
C LEU A 95 -7.07 -2.50 3.07
N ASP A 96 -8.39 -2.34 3.15
CA ASP A 96 -9.10 -2.72 4.37
C ASP A 96 -9.15 -4.25 4.55
N LYS A 97 -9.66 -4.74 5.70
CA LYS A 97 -9.78 -6.18 5.95
C LYS A 97 -10.82 -6.90 5.07
N LYS A 98 -11.64 -6.17 4.31
CA LYS A 98 -12.53 -6.71 3.27
C LYS A 98 -11.85 -6.71 1.89
N LEU A 99 -10.56 -6.34 1.82
CA LEU A 99 -9.76 -6.23 0.59
C LEU A 99 -10.22 -5.12 -0.35
N THR A 100 -10.88 -4.11 0.19
CA THR A 100 -11.22 -2.90 -0.56
C THR A 100 -10.00 -1.98 -0.56
N PRO A 101 -9.47 -1.58 -1.72
CA PRO A 101 -8.39 -0.62 -1.80
C PRO A 101 -8.85 0.74 -1.28
N ILE A 102 -7.99 1.38 -0.50
CA ILE A 102 -8.23 2.72 0.04
C ILE A 102 -7.20 3.68 -0.54
N LEU A 103 -5.92 3.33 -0.45
CA LEU A 103 -4.81 4.16 -0.88
C LEU A 103 -3.86 3.38 -1.78
N VAL A 104 -3.22 4.08 -2.71
CA VAL A 104 -2.11 3.57 -3.53
C VAL A 104 -0.94 4.53 -3.40
N GLY A 105 0.24 3.98 -3.14
CA GLY A 105 1.50 4.73 -3.18
C GLY A 105 2.35 4.27 -4.36
N ASN A 106 3.15 5.17 -4.93
CA ASN A 106 4.13 4.83 -5.97
C ASN A 106 5.56 5.16 -5.55
N HIS A 107 6.53 4.69 -6.35
CA HIS A 107 7.95 4.95 -6.15
C HIS A 107 8.36 6.43 -6.27
N ASP A 108 7.54 7.28 -6.89
CA ASP A 108 7.79 8.72 -7.01
C ASP A 108 7.38 9.52 -5.75
N GLY A 109 6.90 8.83 -4.70
CA GLY A 109 6.50 9.44 -3.44
C GLY A 109 5.07 9.97 -3.42
N GLN A 110 4.28 9.73 -4.47
CA GLN A 110 2.89 10.16 -4.56
C GLN A 110 1.96 9.16 -3.86
N ILE A 111 0.86 9.69 -3.32
CA ILE A 111 -0.21 8.89 -2.69
C ILE A 111 -1.53 9.26 -3.34
N PHE A 112 -2.31 8.24 -3.69
CA PHE A 112 -3.61 8.38 -4.32
C PHE A 112 -4.69 7.76 -3.45
N LEU A 113 -5.78 8.50 -3.23
CA LEU A 113 -7.04 7.97 -2.73
C LEU A 113 -7.77 7.25 -3.86
N ILE A 114 -8.23 6.04 -3.58
CA ILE A 114 -9.03 5.22 -4.49
C ILE A 114 -10.50 5.38 -4.12
N ASN A 115 -11.30 5.82 -5.10
CA ASN A 115 -12.75 5.96 -5.01
C ASN A 115 -13.48 4.81 -5.72
#